data_AF-A0A967GV55-F1
#
_entry.id   AF-A0A967GV55-F1
#
_cell.length_a   1.000
_cell.length_b   1.000
_cell.length_c   1.000
_cell.angle_alpha   90.00
_cell.angle_beta   90.00
_cell.angle_gamma   90.00
#
_symmetry.space_group_name_H-M   'P 1'
#
loop_
_entity.id
_entity.type
_entity.pdbx_description
1 polymer ?
#
loop_
_entity_poly.entity_id
_entity_poly.type
_entity_poly.pdbx_seq_one_letter_code
_entity_poly.pdbx_strand_id
1 'polypeptide(L)'
;DDWNAIDPNLILDEGDQPWLAFGSYWSGIKLRKIDPATGGLSSEDETLYALAGRPRGPGLPGAVEAPFIIKRDGYYYLFVSFDACCRGVESTYNIRVGRSKELTGPYLDRDGTSMLAGGGTLVLAGSERWRGPGHNAILQEDGVERLVYHAYDAESGGVSKLRIETLLWDEEGWPHP
;
A
#
# COMPACT_ATOMS: atom_id res chain seq x y z
N ASP A 1 -6.54 -13.21 16.52
CA ASP A 1 -5.74 -12.11 15.94
C ASP A 1 -6.61 -10.92 15.58
N ASP A 2 -6.03 -9.73 15.52
CA ASP A 2 -6.72 -8.47 15.18
C ASP A 2 -6.25 -7.92 13.82
N TRP A 3 -6.15 -8.79 12.80
CA TRP A 3 -5.74 -8.46 11.44
C TRP A 3 -6.32 -9.48 10.45
N ASN A 4 -6.28 -9.18 9.15
CA ASN A 4 -6.78 -10.06 8.09
C ASN A 4 -5.64 -10.55 7.18
N ALA A 5 -5.53 -11.87 6.96
CA ALA A 5 -4.47 -12.48 6.15
C ALA A 5 -4.81 -12.51 4.65
N ILE A 6 -4.91 -11.33 4.05
CA ILE A 6 -5.09 -11.15 2.60
C ILE A 6 -4.16 -10.05 2.08
N ASP A 7 -4.16 -9.86 0.76
CA ASP A 7 -3.38 -8.85 0.03
C ASP A 7 -1.86 -8.93 0.25
N PRO A 8 -1.22 -10.05 -0.13
CA PRO A 8 0.21 -10.23 0.06
C PRO A 8 1.03 -9.38 -0.92
N ASN A 9 2.10 -8.77 -0.41
CA ASN A 9 3.19 -8.21 -1.19
C ASN A 9 4.54 -8.71 -0.65
N LEU A 10 5.29 -9.41 -1.50
CA LEU A 10 6.63 -9.89 -1.19
C LEU A 10 7.64 -8.78 -1.51
N ILE A 11 8.59 -8.53 -0.61
CA ILE A 11 9.69 -7.59 -0.79
C ILE A 11 10.99 -8.19 -0.24
N LEU A 12 12.11 -7.88 -0.89
CA LEU A 12 13.45 -8.22 -0.40
C LEU A 12 14.06 -7.00 0.29
N ASP A 13 14.73 -7.21 1.42
CA ASP A 13 15.54 -6.16 2.04
C ASP A 13 16.93 -6.02 1.38
N GLU A 14 17.83 -5.22 1.95
CA GLU A 14 19.16 -5.00 1.38
C GLU A 14 20.06 -6.24 1.35
N GLY A 15 19.76 -7.25 2.17
CA GLY A 15 20.48 -8.50 2.26
C GLY A 15 19.81 -9.66 1.51
N ASP A 16 18.92 -9.36 0.56
CA ASP A 16 18.11 -10.33 -0.19
C ASP A 16 17.20 -11.20 0.68
N GLN A 17 16.94 -10.78 1.91
CA GLN A 17 16.07 -11.52 2.82
C GLN A 17 14.61 -11.20 2.49
N PRO A 18 13.75 -12.20 2.23
CA PRO A 18 12.35 -11.98 1.89
C PRO A 18 11.49 -11.62 3.09
N TRP A 19 10.53 -10.74 2.86
CA TRP A 19 9.49 -10.30 3.79
C TRP A 19 8.14 -10.24 3.09
N LEU A 20 7.07 -10.51 3.84
CA LEU A 20 5.71 -10.48 3.35
C LEU A 20 4.92 -9.39 4.07
N ALA A 21 4.57 -8.34 3.32
CA ALA A 21 3.59 -7.35 3.75
C ALA A 21 2.19 -7.86 3.41
N PHE A 22 1.22 -7.66 4.30
CA PHE A 22 -0.17 -8.09 4.08
C PHE A 22 -1.11 -7.32 5.00
N GLY A 23 -2.42 -7.39 4.73
CA GLY A 23 -3.43 -6.84 5.62
C GLY A 23 -4.52 -6.08 4.89
N SER A 24 -5.70 -6.11 5.49
CA SER A 24 -6.88 -5.37 5.07
C SER A 24 -7.72 -5.09 6.30
N TYR A 25 -8.13 -3.83 6.52
CA TYR A 25 -8.92 -3.35 7.66
C TYR A 25 -8.33 -3.77 9.02
N TRP A 26 -9.16 -4.01 10.05
CA TRP A 26 -8.74 -4.39 11.41
C TRP A 26 -7.59 -3.51 11.93
N SER A 27 -6.57 -4.06 12.61
CA SER A 27 -5.41 -3.27 13.05
C SER A 27 -4.44 -2.88 11.92
N GLY A 28 -4.82 -3.08 10.65
CA GLY A 28 -4.11 -2.58 9.47
C GLY A 28 -3.03 -3.50 8.92
N ILE A 29 -2.04 -2.89 8.28
CA ILE A 29 -0.99 -3.56 7.51
C ILE A 29 0.07 -4.15 8.43
N LYS A 30 0.48 -5.38 8.12
CA LYS A 30 1.49 -6.15 8.82
C LYS A 30 2.65 -6.50 7.90
N LEU A 31 3.78 -6.85 8.52
CA LEU A 31 4.96 -7.38 7.86
C LEU A 31 5.54 -8.54 8.68
N ARG A 32 5.89 -9.63 7.99
CA ARG A 32 6.57 -10.79 8.57
C ARG A 32 7.79 -11.18 7.74
N LYS A 33 8.84 -11.61 8.44
CA LYS A 33 10.01 -12.21 7.82
C LYS A 33 9.64 -13.59 7.23
N ILE A 34 10.12 -13.88 6.03
CA ILE A 34 9.94 -15.16 5.33
C ILE A 34 11.23 -15.96 5.44
N ASP A 35 11.13 -17.27 5.63
CA ASP A 35 12.28 -18.15 5.50
C ASP A 35 12.54 -18.41 4.00
N PRO A 36 13.69 -17.98 3.45
CA PRO A 36 13.99 -18.15 2.03
C PRO A 36 14.14 -19.62 1.62
N ALA A 37 14.46 -20.53 2.54
CA ALA A 37 14.60 -21.95 2.24
C ALA A 37 13.25 -22.65 2.04
N THR A 38 12.20 -22.18 2.71
CA THR A 38 10.87 -22.81 2.69
C THR A 38 9.81 -21.99 1.97
N GLY A 39 10.02 -20.68 1.81
CA GLY A 39 9.00 -19.74 1.35
C GLY A 39 7.87 -19.49 2.38
N GLY A 40 7.98 -20.06 3.58
CA GLY A 40 7.04 -19.88 4.68
C GLY A 40 7.43 -18.75 5.62
N LEU A 41 6.63 -18.53 6.68
CA LEU A 41 6.99 -17.60 7.74
C LEU A 41 8.27 -18.07 8.45
N SER A 42 9.19 -17.15 8.73
CA SER A 42 10.39 -17.45 9.50
C SER A 42 10.03 -17.88 10.93
N SER A 43 10.65 -18.96 11.41
CA SER A 43 10.64 -19.39 12.81
C SER A 43 11.78 -18.79 13.63
N GLU A 44 12.76 -18.17 12.98
CA GLU A 44 13.86 -17.48 13.66
C GLU A 44 13.47 -16.06 14.09
N ASP A 45 12.56 -15.45 13.34
CA ASP A 45 11.96 -14.15 13.64
C ASP A 45 10.45 -14.22 13.46
N GLU A 46 9.75 -14.34 14.60
CA GLU A 46 8.29 -14.39 14.65
C GLU A 46 7.66 -13.00 14.78
N THR A 47 8.46 -11.93 14.78
CA THR A 47 8.00 -10.57 15.03
C THR A 47 7.00 -10.15 13.96
N LEU A 48 5.78 -9.80 14.39
CA LEU A 48 4.75 -9.21 13.53
C LEU A 48 4.83 -7.69 13.60
N TYR A 49 5.47 -7.07 12.62
CA TYR A 49 5.57 -5.62 12.54
C TYR A 49 4.25 -5.03 12.05
N ALA A 50 3.82 -3.93 12.65
CA ALA A 50 2.70 -3.14 12.14
C ALA A 50 3.25 -1.97 11.33
N LEU A 51 2.79 -1.81 10.08
CA LEU A 51 3.33 -0.79 9.18
C LEU A 51 2.40 0.40 8.98
N ALA A 52 1.10 0.15 8.92
CA ALA A 52 0.07 1.17 8.73
C ALA A 52 -1.23 0.77 9.41
N GLY A 53 -2.02 1.77 9.81
CA GLY A 53 -3.31 1.59 10.47
C GLY A 53 -4.18 2.82 10.26
N ARG A 54 -5.49 2.68 10.46
CA ARG A 54 -6.42 3.81 10.44
C ARG A 54 -7.31 3.82 11.67
N PRO A 55 -7.89 4.98 12.01
CA PRO A 55 -8.81 5.09 13.15
C PRO A 55 -9.89 4.01 13.13
N ARG A 56 -10.18 3.47 14.31
CA ARG A 56 -11.19 2.44 14.55
C ARG A 56 -12.19 2.90 15.59
N GLY A 57 -13.46 2.55 15.40
CA GLY A 57 -14.56 2.93 16.30
C GLY A 57 -15.90 2.96 15.58
N PRO A 58 -16.97 3.44 16.24
CA PRO A 58 -18.27 3.63 15.60
C PRO A 58 -18.15 4.48 14.32
N GLY A 59 -18.46 3.90 13.16
CA GLY A 59 -18.34 4.56 11.86
C GLY A 59 -16.91 4.71 11.31
N LEU A 60 -15.90 4.23 12.04
CA LEU A 60 -14.49 4.24 11.65
C LEU A 60 -14.02 2.79 11.44
N PRO A 61 -14.07 2.29 10.20
CA PRO A 61 -13.84 0.87 9.93
C PRO A 61 -12.36 0.47 9.95
N GLY A 62 -11.42 1.41 10.14
CA GLY A 62 -9.99 1.15 9.96
C GLY A 62 -9.63 0.84 8.51
N ALA A 63 -10.28 1.48 7.53
CA ALA A 63 -10.19 1.13 6.10
C ALA A 63 -8.82 1.46 5.48
N VAL A 64 -7.87 0.53 5.64
CA VAL A 64 -6.57 0.47 4.98
C VAL A 64 -6.31 -0.97 4.54
N GLU A 65 -5.85 -1.19 3.32
CA GLU A 65 -5.55 -2.52 2.78
C GLU A 65 -4.57 -2.46 1.60
N ALA A 66 -4.31 -3.61 0.96
CA ALA A 66 -3.52 -3.74 -0.25
C ALA A 66 -2.13 -3.07 -0.18
N PRO A 67 -1.24 -3.55 0.71
CA PRO A 67 0.10 -2.99 0.82
C PRO A 67 0.93 -3.32 -0.41
N PHE A 68 1.75 -2.39 -0.85
CA PHE A 68 2.80 -2.63 -1.84
C PHE A 68 4.05 -1.84 -1.47
N ILE A 69 5.17 -2.52 -1.26
CA ILE A 69 6.43 -1.92 -0.86
C ILE A 69 7.41 -1.93 -2.02
N ILE A 70 8.04 -0.78 -2.27
CA ILE A 70 9.22 -0.68 -3.13
C ILE A 70 10.37 -0.03 -2.36
N LYS A 71 11.60 -0.27 -2.83
CA LYS A 71 12.77 0.45 -2.39
C LYS A 71 13.21 1.43 -3.47
N ARG A 72 13.47 2.68 -3.08
CA ARG A 72 13.94 3.75 -3.97
C ARG A 72 14.76 4.78 -3.20
N ASP A 73 15.92 5.16 -3.73
CA ASP A 73 16.78 6.24 -3.23
C ASP A 73 17.03 6.17 -1.70
N GLY A 74 17.29 4.96 -1.21
CA GLY A 74 17.57 4.68 0.20
C GLY A 74 16.36 4.83 1.14
N TYR A 75 15.14 4.75 0.61
CA TYR A 75 13.89 4.64 1.37
C TYR A 75 13.09 3.42 0.90
N TYR A 76 12.29 2.86 1.82
CA TYR A 76 11.18 1.99 1.51
C TYR A 76 9.91 2.83 1.42
N TYR A 77 9.13 2.68 0.35
CA TYR A 77 7.84 3.33 0.17
C TYR A 77 6.75 2.29 0.33
N LEU A 78 5.88 2.49 1.32
CA LEU A 78 4.69 1.66 1.55
C LEU A 78 3.49 2.36 0.91
N PHE A 79 3.03 1.81 -0.22
CA PHE A 79 1.75 2.14 -0.80
C PHE A 79 0.66 1.32 -0.14
N VAL A 80 -0.49 1.94 0.09
CA VAL A 80 -1.70 1.31 0.63
C VAL A 80 -2.93 1.91 -0.04
N SER A 81 -4.04 1.21 0.04
CA SER A 81 -5.33 1.73 -0.38
C SER A 81 -6.20 2.08 0.82
N PHE A 82 -6.72 3.30 0.86
CA PHE A 82 -7.63 3.76 1.89
C PHE A 82 -9.07 3.72 1.42
N ASP A 83 -9.99 3.64 2.39
CA ASP A 83 -11.44 3.73 2.21
C ASP A 83 -12.03 2.55 1.43
N ALA A 84 -13.21 2.72 0.80
CA ALA A 84 -14.02 1.59 0.34
C ALA A 84 -13.79 1.28 -1.15
N CYS A 85 -13.32 0.06 -1.43
CA CYS A 85 -13.40 -0.57 -2.74
C CYS A 85 -14.80 -1.12 -3.00
N CYS A 86 -14.98 -1.71 -4.20
CA CYS A 86 -15.96 -2.75 -4.42
C CYS A 86 -17.43 -2.28 -4.31
N ARG A 87 -17.65 -0.98 -4.49
CA ARG A 87 -18.98 -0.33 -4.49
C ARG A 87 -19.32 0.31 -5.84
N GLY A 88 -18.64 -0.11 -6.91
CA GLY A 88 -18.80 0.45 -8.24
C GLY A 88 -18.54 1.95 -8.23
N VAL A 89 -19.52 2.73 -8.71
CA VAL A 89 -19.44 4.20 -8.79
C VAL A 89 -19.36 4.90 -7.41
N GLU A 90 -19.83 4.22 -6.36
CA GLU A 90 -19.81 4.70 -4.97
C GLU A 90 -18.50 4.33 -4.23
N SER A 91 -17.50 3.78 -4.94
CA SER A 91 -16.21 3.47 -4.35
C SER A 91 -15.45 4.76 -4.02
N THR A 92 -14.96 4.86 -2.79
CA THR A 92 -14.18 6.01 -2.28
C THR A 92 -12.70 5.72 -2.15
N TYR A 93 -12.28 4.56 -2.67
CA TYR A 93 -10.90 4.09 -2.67
C TYR A 93 -9.90 5.14 -3.15
N ASN A 94 -8.73 5.19 -2.53
CA ASN A 94 -7.64 6.07 -2.94
C ASN A 94 -6.28 5.47 -2.55
N ILE A 95 -5.25 5.80 -3.34
CA ILE A 95 -3.88 5.33 -3.14
C ILE A 95 -3.12 6.33 -2.28
N ARG A 96 -2.48 5.81 -1.24
CA ARG A 96 -1.72 6.57 -0.24
C ARG A 96 -0.34 5.98 -0.10
N VAL A 97 0.62 6.82 0.30
CA VAL A 97 2.01 6.40 0.50
C VAL A 97 2.62 7.02 1.75
N GLY A 98 3.49 6.27 2.41
CA GLY A 98 4.48 6.79 3.34
C GLY A 98 5.83 6.14 3.08
N ARG A 99 6.89 6.68 3.67
CA ARG A 99 8.25 6.14 3.51
C ARG A 99 8.98 5.94 4.83
N SER A 100 9.92 5.02 4.83
CA SER A 100 10.82 4.75 5.96
C SER A 100 12.24 4.48 5.48
N LYS A 101 13.23 4.68 6.35
CA LYS A 101 14.61 4.22 6.12
C LYS A 101 14.76 2.72 6.39
N GLU A 102 13.92 2.17 7.27
CA GLU A 102 13.93 0.76 7.65
C GLU A 102 12.71 0.07 7.07
N LEU A 103 12.85 -1.15 6.55
CA LEU A 103 11.74 -1.90 5.99
C LEU A 103 10.62 -2.15 7.02
N THR A 104 11.00 -2.30 8.28
CA THR A 104 10.10 -2.50 9.43
C THR A 104 9.45 -1.21 9.93
N GLY A 105 9.77 -0.06 9.34
CA GLY A 105 9.23 1.25 9.70
C GLY A 105 10.02 1.98 10.79
N PRO A 106 9.45 3.07 11.35
CA PRO A 106 8.12 3.60 11.08
C PRO A 106 8.01 4.23 9.68
N TYR A 107 6.86 4.06 9.04
CA TYR A 107 6.53 4.77 7.80
C TYR A 107 5.81 6.07 8.11
N LEU A 108 6.32 7.17 7.55
CA LEU A 108 5.78 8.51 7.72
C LEU A 108 5.32 9.07 6.37
N ASP A 109 4.29 9.90 6.37
CA ASP A 109 3.91 10.66 5.18
C ASP A 109 4.73 11.95 5.00
N ARG A 110 4.43 12.73 3.95
CA ARG A 110 5.11 13.99 3.61
C ARG A 110 5.11 15.00 4.74
N ASP A 111 4.06 15.02 5.56
CA ASP A 111 3.91 15.94 6.69
C ASP A 111 4.50 15.36 7.99
N GLY A 112 5.11 14.18 7.94
CA GLY A 112 5.72 13.50 9.08
C GLY A 112 4.72 12.73 9.95
N THR A 113 3.48 12.55 9.50
CA THR A 113 2.46 11.79 10.23
C THR A 113 2.70 10.30 10.05
N SER A 114 2.71 9.57 11.15
CA SER A 114 2.87 8.11 11.13
C SER A 114 1.72 7.43 10.40
N MET A 115 2.04 6.49 9.51
CA MET A 115 1.04 5.64 8.86
C MET A 115 0.29 4.75 9.85
N LEU A 116 0.85 4.46 11.04
CA LEU A 116 0.12 3.78 12.13
C LEU A 116 -0.98 4.65 12.74
N ALA A 117 -0.86 5.98 12.62
CA ALA A 117 -1.85 6.96 13.07
C ALA A 117 -2.79 7.41 11.95
N GLY A 118 -2.77 6.74 10.79
CA GLY A 118 -3.57 7.11 9.62
C GLY A 118 -2.93 8.16 8.71
N GLY A 119 -1.64 8.45 8.88
CA GLY A 119 -0.86 9.23 7.92
C GLY A 119 -0.81 8.54 6.54
N GLY A 120 -0.61 9.34 5.50
CA GLY A 120 -0.49 8.86 4.13
C GLY A 120 -0.61 9.99 3.12
N THR A 121 0.47 10.27 2.40
CA THR A 121 0.48 11.22 1.29
C THR A 121 -0.41 10.69 0.18
N LEU A 122 -1.33 11.53 -0.32
CA LEU A 122 -2.20 11.15 -1.43
C LEU A 122 -1.38 11.00 -2.71
N VAL A 123 -1.48 9.85 -3.36
CA VAL A 123 -0.89 9.60 -4.68
C VAL A 123 -1.96 9.76 -5.76
N LEU A 124 -3.09 9.09 -5.59
CA LEU A 124 -4.18 9.12 -6.55
C LEU A 124 -5.54 8.94 -5.87
N ALA A 125 -6.49 9.81 -6.24
CA ALA A 125 -7.88 9.75 -5.80
C ALA A 125 -8.82 9.59 -7.01
N GLY A 126 -10.08 9.24 -6.72
CA GLY A 126 -11.11 9.13 -7.75
C GLY A 126 -11.40 10.46 -8.46
N SER A 127 -11.74 10.37 -9.74
CA SER A 127 -12.20 11.47 -10.59
C SER A 127 -13.68 11.33 -10.93
N GLU A 128 -14.20 12.13 -11.86
CA GLU A 128 -15.58 12.00 -12.36
C GLU A 128 -15.81 10.62 -12.99
N ARG A 129 -14.91 10.21 -13.90
CA ARG A 129 -15.03 8.93 -14.60
C ARG A 129 -14.43 7.77 -13.82
N TRP A 130 -13.19 7.90 -13.37
CA TRP A 130 -12.45 6.81 -12.73
C TRP A 130 -12.61 6.90 -11.23
N ARG A 131 -13.60 6.18 -10.69
CA ARG A 131 -13.94 6.16 -9.26
C ARG A 131 -13.03 5.19 -8.53
N GLY A 132 -12.72 5.48 -7.27
CA GLY A 132 -12.05 4.56 -6.36
C GLY A 132 -10.80 3.85 -6.90
N PRO A 133 -9.73 4.55 -7.34
CA PRO A 133 -8.48 3.90 -7.72
C PRO A 133 -7.81 3.25 -6.50
N GLY A 134 -7.27 2.05 -6.66
CA GLY A 134 -6.48 1.40 -5.62
C GLY A 134 -6.04 -0.02 -5.94
N HIS A 135 -5.63 -0.72 -4.89
CA HIS A 135 -4.95 -2.03 -4.92
C HIS A 135 -3.84 -2.03 -5.96
N ASN A 136 -2.89 -1.10 -5.79
CA ASN A 136 -1.86 -0.85 -6.78
C ASN A 136 -0.67 -1.81 -6.65
N ALA A 137 0.04 -1.96 -7.76
CA ALA A 137 1.40 -2.43 -7.82
C ALA A 137 2.28 -1.36 -8.49
N ILE A 138 3.57 -1.35 -8.17
CA ILE A 138 4.55 -0.55 -8.88
C ILE A 138 5.40 -1.47 -9.74
N LEU A 139 5.46 -1.18 -11.03
CA LEU A 139 6.33 -1.87 -11.99
C LEU A 139 7.55 -0.98 -12.26
N GLN A 140 8.75 -1.47 -11.94
CA GLN A 140 10.02 -0.78 -12.19
C GLN A 140 10.77 -1.52 -13.31
N GLU A 141 10.81 -0.96 -14.51
CA GLU A 141 11.43 -1.56 -15.70
C GLU A 141 12.16 -0.51 -16.52
N ASP A 142 13.39 -0.80 -16.95
CA ASP A 142 14.19 0.06 -17.86
C ASP A 142 14.30 1.53 -17.42
N GLY A 143 14.36 1.76 -16.10
CA GLY A 143 14.43 3.10 -15.51
C GLY A 143 13.09 3.87 -15.51
N VAL A 144 12.01 3.23 -15.93
CA VAL A 144 10.64 3.76 -15.87
C VAL A 144 9.88 3.06 -14.75
N GLU A 145 9.22 3.86 -13.92
CA GLU A 145 8.30 3.35 -12.92
C GLU A 145 6.86 3.57 -13.39
N ARG A 146 6.01 2.55 -13.23
CA ARG A 146 4.59 2.60 -13.60
C ARG A 146 3.74 2.24 -12.40
N LEU A 147 2.71 3.06 -12.16
CA LEU A 147 1.63 2.75 -11.25
C LEU A 147 0.60 1.88 -11.98
N VAL A 148 0.47 0.62 -11.55
CA VAL A 148 -0.49 -0.34 -12.08
C VAL A 148 -1.60 -0.50 -11.05
N TYR A 149 -2.85 -0.25 -11.42
CA TYR A 149 -3.95 -0.25 -10.46
C TYR A 149 -5.29 -0.53 -11.15
N HIS A 150 -6.34 -0.75 -10.35
CA HIS A 150 -7.70 -0.77 -10.88
C HIS A 150 -8.48 0.47 -10.47
N ALA A 151 -9.43 0.88 -11.30
CA ALA A 151 -10.42 1.91 -10.96
C ALA A 151 -11.79 1.55 -11.56
N TYR A 152 -12.86 2.06 -10.96
CA TYR A 152 -14.24 1.77 -11.35
C TYR A 152 -14.72 2.80 -12.39
N ASP A 153 -15.05 2.37 -13.61
CA ASP A 153 -15.43 3.25 -14.72
C ASP A 153 -16.90 3.67 -14.63
N ALA A 154 -17.17 4.93 -14.28
CA ALA A 154 -18.52 5.46 -14.11
C ALA A 154 -19.35 5.45 -15.41
N GLU A 155 -18.69 5.60 -16.57
CA GLU A 155 -19.35 5.49 -17.89
C GLU A 155 -19.73 4.06 -18.24
N SER A 156 -19.23 3.08 -17.48
CA SER A 156 -19.46 1.65 -17.66
C SER A 156 -20.10 1.03 -16.41
N GLY A 157 -20.93 1.79 -15.68
CA GLY A 157 -21.67 1.30 -14.52
C GLY A 157 -20.81 0.93 -13.31
N GLY A 158 -19.59 1.46 -13.22
CA GLY A 158 -18.65 1.16 -12.14
C GLY A 158 -17.95 -0.19 -12.30
N VAL A 159 -17.84 -0.74 -13.51
CA VAL A 159 -16.99 -1.92 -13.75
C VAL A 159 -15.53 -1.57 -13.48
N SER A 160 -14.85 -2.41 -12.70
CA SER A 160 -13.42 -2.28 -12.41
C SER A 160 -12.59 -2.54 -13.68
N LYS A 161 -11.67 -1.63 -14.01
CA LYS A 161 -10.79 -1.74 -15.17
C LYS A 161 -9.35 -1.47 -14.78
N LEU A 162 -8.44 -2.15 -15.48
CA LEU A 162 -7.01 -1.89 -15.41
C LEU A 162 -6.69 -0.46 -15.83
N ARG A 163 -5.81 0.17 -15.08
CA ARG A 163 -5.20 1.46 -15.35
C ARG A 163 -3.69 1.33 -15.16
N ILE A 164 -2.93 1.99 -16.02
CA ILE A 164 -1.48 2.06 -15.93
C ILE A 164 -1.09 3.50 -16.23
N GLU A 165 -0.36 4.11 -15.32
CA GLU A 165 0.14 5.48 -15.45
C GLU A 165 1.65 5.47 -15.15
N THR A 166 2.38 6.41 -15.74
CA THR A 166 3.77 6.65 -15.34
C THR A 166 3.77 7.12 -13.88
N LEU A 167 4.70 6.63 -13.07
CA LEU A 167 4.91 7.14 -11.72
C LEU A 167 6.10 8.09 -11.75
N LEU A 168 5.84 9.35 -11.43
CA LEU A 168 6.82 10.42 -11.34
C LEU A 168 7.14 10.70 -9.86
N TRP A 169 8.25 11.40 -9.62
CA TRP A 169 8.75 11.73 -8.29
C TRP A 169 9.12 13.21 -8.25
N ASP A 170 8.67 13.91 -7.22
CA ASP A 170 9.07 15.31 -7.00
C ASP A 170 10.50 15.42 -6.43
N GLU A 171 10.98 16.65 -6.27
CA GLU A 171 12.33 16.95 -5.78
C GLU A 171 12.53 16.47 -4.32
N GLU A 172 11.45 16.39 -3.53
CA GLU A 172 11.44 15.87 -2.17
C GLU A 172 11.35 14.32 -2.10
N GLY A 173 11.22 13.66 -3.26
CA GLY A 173 11.15 12.22 -3.40
C GLY A 173 9.79 11.62 -3.07
N TRP A 174 8.68 12.28 -3.40
CA TRP A 174 7.33 11.76 -3.24
C TRP A 174 6.66 11.45 -4.59
N PRO A 175 5.94 10.33 -4.67
CA PRO A 175 5.40 9.86 -5.93
C PRO A 175 4.08 10.55 -6.30
N HIS A 176 3.88 10.76 -7.60
CA HIS A 176 2.62 11.20 -8.20
C HIS A 176 2.50 10.65 -9.63
N PRO A 177 1.28 10.41 -10.14
CA PRO A 177 1.07 10.10 -11.55
C PRO A 177 1.40 11.25 -12.51
#